data_AF-A0A9X3LIJ5-F1
#
_entry.id   AF-A0A9X3LIJ5-F1
#
_cell.length_a   1.000
_cell.length_b   1.000
_cell.length_c   1.000
_cell.angle_alpha   90.00
_cell.angle_beta   90.00
_cell.angle_gamma   90.00
#
_symmetry.space_group_name_H-M   'P 1'
#
loop_
_entity.id
_entity.type
_entity.pdbx_description
1 polymer ?
#
loop_
_entity_poly.entity_id
_entity_poly.type
_entity_poly.pdbx_seq_one_letter_code
_entity_poly.pdbx_strand_id
1 'polypeptide(L)'
;MKILCVLIIVVGLILVGCSQKQEIKKSASPLETSSETVTTTKAITIELKETEEIDLFTKAVNDSIKEPGIVNMTNPQYQFTIGKESYLLWIAEDSGTIMNTKDTHTIYSLPSSAVEEIYEFVNKG
;
A
#
# COMPACT_ATOMS: atom_id res chain seq x y z
N MET A 1 6.97 -57.36 -5.49
CA MET A 1 7.63 -56.11 -5.94
C MET A 1 7.29 -55.79 -7.40
N LYS A 2 6.02 -55.49 -7.70
CA LYS A 2 5.58 -55.01 -9.01
C LYS A 2 4.48 -53.93 -8.91
N ILE A 3 3.80 -53.86 -7.76
CA ILE A 3 2.78 -52.85 -7.46
C ILE A 3 3.36 -51.55 -6.86
N LEU A 4 4.62 -51.58 -6.39
CA LEU A 4 5.29 -50.41 -5.80
C LEU A 4 5.77 -49.39 -6.85
N CYS A 5 5.78 -49.73 -8.14
CA CYS A 5 6.23 -48.83 -9.22
C CYS A 5 5.10 -48.02 -9.86
N VAL A 6 3.82 -48.30 -9.53
CA VAL A 6 2.66 -47.71 -10.23
C VAL A 6 2.24 -46.36 -9.62
N LEU A 7 2.61 -46.06 -8.37
CA LEU A 7 2.19 -44.84 -7.68
C LEU A 7 2.96 -43.56 -8.10
N ILE A 8 4.08 -43.68 -8.83
CA ILE A 8 4.89 -42.51 -9.24
C ILE A 8 4.39 -41.89 -10.56
N ILE A 9 3.52 -42.58 -11.31
CA ILE A 9 3.12 -42.14 -12.66
C ILE A 9 1.96 -41.11 -12.64
N VAL A 10 1.24 -40.96 -11.52
CA VAL A 10 0.04 -40.09 -11.45
C VAL A 10 0.37 -38.61 -11.15
N VAL A 11 1.60 -38.28 -10.70
CA VAL A 11 1.96 -36.91 -10.27
C VAL A 11 2.50 -36.03 -11.42
N GLY A 12 2.60 -36.55 -12.65
CA GLY A 12 3.23 -35.84 -13.78
C GLY A 12 2.32 -35.00 -14.68
N LEU A 13 0.99 -34.98 -14.47
CA LEU A 13 0.04 -34.47 -15.46
C LEU A 13 -0.49 -33.04 -15.25
N ILE A 14 0.03 -32.25 -14.29
CA ILE A 14 -0.50 -30.90 -14.00
C ILE A 14 0.40 -29.76 -14.54
N LEU A 15 1.38 -30.04 -15.40
CA LEU A 15 2.34 -29.03 -15.88
C LEU A 15 2.26 -28.68 -17.37
N VAL A 16 1.10 -28.88 -18.02
CA VAL A 16 0.89 -28.38 -19.40
C VAL A 16 -0.05 -27.17 -19.39
N GLY A 17 0.45 -26.04 -18.93
CA GLY A 17 -0.10 -24.72 -19.24
C GLY A 17 0.59 -24.17 -20.47
N CYS A 18 0.05 -24.44 -21.66
CA CYS A 18 0.44 -23.72 -22.88
C CYS A 18 -0.19 -22.32 -22.83
N SER A 19 0.64 -21.27 -22.86
CA SER A 19 0.21 -19.99 -23.41
C SER A 19 1.23 -19.50 -24.42
N GLN A 20 0.67 -18.86 -25.43
CA GLN A 20 1.09 -18.79 -26.82
C GLN A 20 2.31 -17.88 -27.02
N LYS A 21 3.25 -18.36 -27.85
CA LYS A 21 4.38 -17.60 -28.38
C LYS A 21 3.88 -16.52 -29.34
N GLN A 22 4.15 -15.24 -29.06
CA GLN A 22 4.25 -14.20 -30.09
C GLN A 22 5.61 -13.52 -29.95
N GLU A 23 6.45 -13.70 -30.96
CA GLU A 23 7.71 -12.99 -31.07
C GLU A 23 7.48 -11.64 -31.75
N ILE A 24 7.88 -10.55 -31.10
CA ILE A 24 8.47 -9.41 -31.81
C ILE A 24 9.76 -9.02 -31.07
N LYS A 25 10.85 -9.12 -31.81
CA LYS A 25 12.24 -8.87 -31.45
C LYS A 25 12.45 -7.44 -30.93
N LYS A 26 13.14 -7.27 -29.79
CA LYS A 26 14.15 -6.20 -29.67
C LYS A 26 15.25 -6.60 -28.68
N SER A 27 16.43 -6.62 -29.26
CA SER A 27 17.78 -6.79 -28.70
C SER A 27 18.05 -6.01 -27.41
N ALA A 28 18.76 -6.69 -26.49
CA ALA A 28 19.74 -6.18 -25.51
C ALA A 28 19.41 -4.93 -24.64
N SER A 29 19.30 -5.18 -23.32
CA SER A 29 19.69 -4.35 -22.16
C SER A 29 20.55 -3.10 -22.48
N PRO A 30 20.32 -1.93 -21.84
CA PRO A 30 20.31 -1.80 -20.38
C PRO A 30 19.25 -0.89 -19.75
N LEU A 31 18.93 -1.23 -18.49
CA LEU A 31 18.59 -0.33 -17.39
C LEU A 31 18.25 1.09 -17.81
N GLU A 32 17.02 1.30 -18.29
CA GLU A 32 16.44 2.63 -18.29
C GLU A 32 15.91 2.81 -16.87
N THR A 33 16.77 3.37 -16.01
CA THR A 33 16.31 4.19 -14.89
C THR A 33 15.39 5.23 -15.52
N SER A 34 14.09 4.91 -15.56
CA SER A 34 13.07 5.92 -15.77
C SER A 34 13.13 6.78 -14.51
N SER A 35 14.00 7.79 -14.58
CA SER A 35 13.83 9.02 -13.82
C SER A 35 12.50 9.58 -14.29
N GLU A 36 11.41 9.01 -13.77
CA GLU A 36 10.16 9.71 -13.69
C GLU A 36 10.51 10.99 -12.94
N THR A 37 10.42 12.09 -13.67
CA THR A 37 10.46 13.42 -13.09
C THR A 37 9.27 13.46 -12.14
N VAL A 38 9.51 13.06 -10.89
CA VAL A 38 8.55 13.15 -9.80
C VAL A 38 8.27 14.63 -9.68
N THR A 39 7.15 15.06 -10.24
CA THR A 39 6.54 16.32 -9.87
C THR A 39 6.16 16.12 -8.41
N THR A 40 7.06 16.51 -7.50
CA THR A 40 6.89 16.34 -6.06
C THR A 40 5.77 17.27 -5.62
N THR A 41 4.52 16.88 -5.85
CA THR A 41 3.37 17.50 -5.21
C THR A 41 3.52 17.15 -3.74
N LYS A 42 4.10 18.08 -2.98
CA LYS A 42 4.35 17.94 -1.55
C LYS A 42 3.00 17.78 -0.84
N ALA A 43 2.88 16.75 0.00
CA ALA A 43 1.70 16.54 0.82
C ALA A 43 1.44 17.75 1.74
N ILE A 44 0.16 18.06 1.96
CA ILE A 44 -0.25 19.13 2.87
C ILE A 44 0.06 18.69 4.31
N THR A 45 0.74 19.53 5.08
CA THR A 45 1.04 19.21 6.48
C THR A 45 -0.13 19.59 7.36
N ILE A 46 -0.69 18.61 8.06
CA ILE A 46 -1.70 18.80 9.10
C ILE A 46 -0.98 19.09 10.42
N GLU A 47 -1.23 20.25 11.01
CA GLU A 47 -0.75 20.60 12.35
C GLU A 47 -1.79 20.18 13.40
N LEU A 48 -1.51 19.13 14.15
CA LEU A 48 -2.34 18.69 15.28
C LEU A 48 -1.93 19.50 16.53
N LYS A 49 -2.78 20.44 16.95
CA LYS A 49 -2.51 21.41 18.03
C LYS A 49 -3.17 21.02 19.33
N GLU A 50 -4.41 20.55 19.24
CA GLU A 50 -5.20 20.22 20.41
C GLU A 50 -5.06 18.74 20.76
N THR A 51 -5.23 18.42 22.05
CA THR A 51 -5.12 17.02 22.52
C THR A 51 -6.17 16.13 21.84
N GLU A 52 -7.37 16.65 21.62
CA GLU A 52 -8.46 15.94 20.94
C GLU A 52 -8.11 15.56 19.49
N GLU A 53 -7.38 16.41 18.77
CA GLU A 53 -6.91 16.14 17.40
C GLU A 53 -5.82 15.07 17.40
N ILE A 54 -4.88 15.15 18.35
CA ILE A 54 -3.82 14.15 18.51
C ILE A 54 -4.43 12.79 18.85
N ASP A 55 -5.40 12.75 19.76
CA ASP A 55 -6.08 11.52 20.18
C ASP A 55 -6.89 10.92 19.02
N LEU A 56 -7.58 11.75 18.24
CA LEU A 56 -8.31 11.31 17.04
C LEU A 56 -7.38 10.59 16.06
N PHE A 57 -6.27 11.22 15.66
CA PHE A 57 -5.33 10.62 14.72
C PHE A 57 -4.58 9.42 15.32
N THR A 58 -4.28 9.46 16.62
CA THR A 58 -3.67 8.32 17.32
C THR A 58 -4.59 7.10 17.32
N LYS A 59 -5.88 7.31 17.60
CA LYS A 59 -6.89 6.26 17.55
C LYS A 59 -7.06 5.73 16.14
N ALA A 60 -7.10 6.59 15.12
CA ALA A 60 -7.20 6.18 13.72
C ALA A 60 -6.03 5.27 13.30
N VAL A 61 -4.80 5.58 13.70
CA VAL A 61 -3.63 4.72 13.46
C VAL A 61 -3.74 3.39 14.21
N ASN A 62 -4.13 3.42 15.49
CA ASN A 62 -4.18 2.22 16.32
C ASN A 62 -5.29 1.24 15.93
N ASP A 63 -6.45 1.76 15.52
CA ASP A 63 -7.63 0.96 15.17
C ASP A 63 -7.60 0.47 13.71
N SER A 64 -6.64 0.96 12.92
CA SER A 64 -6.50 0.59 11.51
C SER A 64 -6.07 -0.87 11.32
N ILE A 65 -6.50 -1.44 10.19
CA ILE A 65 -6.13 -2.78 9.77
C ILE A 65 -4.78 -2.71 9.08
N LYS A 66 -3.78 -3.42 9.63
CA LYS A 66 -2.43 -3.48 9.06
C LYS A 66 -2.40 -4.45 7.88
N GLU A 67 -1.95 -3.97 6.74
CA GLU A 67 -1.78 -4.76 5.54
C GLU A 67 -0.31 -4.68 5.09
N PRO A 68 0.47 -5.77 5.28
CA PRO A 68 1.87 -5.79 4.86
C PRO A 68 1.98 -5.98 3.34
N GLY A 69 2.94 -5.30 2.71
CA GLY A 69 3.25 -5.44 1.30
C GLY A 69 3.86 -4.19 0.68
N ILE A 70 4.52 -4.38 -0.47
CA ILE A 70 4.90 -3.26 -1.34
C ILE A 70 3.66 -2.88 -2.15
N VAL A 71 3.05 -1.77 -1.79
CA VAL A 71 1.90 -1.20 -2.51
C VAL A 71 2.38 -0.02 -3.36
N ASN A 72 2.03 -0.04 -4.64
CA ASN A 72 2.24 1.11 -5.52
C ASN A 72 1.14 2.14 -5.25
N MET A 73 1.46 3.12 -4.41
CA MET A 73 0.53 4.17 -3.98
C MET A 73 0.76 5.45 -4.79
N THR A 74 -0.31 6.20 -5.02
CA THR A 74 -0.23 7.56 -5.58
C THR A 74 0.39 8.52 -4.56
N ASN A 75 0.68 9.77 -4.95
CA ASN A 75 1.14 10.78 -4.00
C ASN A 75 0.08 11.03 -2.90
N PRO A 76 0.48 11.07 -1.61
CA PRO A 76 -0.44 11.34 -0.51
C PRO A 76 -0.98 12.78 -0.55
N GLN A 77 -2.22 12.95 -0.09
CA GLN A 77 -2.83 14.26 0.04
C GLN A 77 -2.26 15.02 1.25
N TYR A 78 -2.07 14.30 2.35
CA TYR A 78 -1.68 14.90 3.62
C TYR A 78 -0.52 14.15 4.30
N GLN A 79 0.13 14.85 5.22
CA GLN A 79 1.09 14.28 6.17
C GLN A 79 0.85 14.87 7.55
N PHE A 80 1.08 14.08 8.60
CA PHE A 80 0.95 14.50 10.00
C PHE A 80 2.01 13.83 10.87
N THR A 81 2.17 14.31 12.10
CA THR A 81 3.14 13.76 13.07
C THR A 81 2.48 13.55 14.43
N ILE A 82 2.71 12.37 15.02
CA ILE A 82 2.33 12.05 16.39
C ILE A 82 3.61 11.72 17.15
N GLY A 83 3.97 12.57 18.11
CA GLY A 83 5.24 12.43 18.83
C GLY A 83 6.45 12.51 17.90
N LYS A 84 7.16 11.38 17.73
CA LYS A 84 8.35 11.26 16.85
C LYS A 84 8.08 10.47 15.57
N GLU A 85 6.83 10.09 15.34
CA GLU A 85 6.41 9.32 14.18
C GLU A 85 5.69 10.22 13.18
N SER A 86 6.06 10.10 11.92
CA SER A 86 5.44 10.85 10.82
C SER A 86 4.70 9.89 9.91
N TYR A 87 3.56 10.36 9.38
CA TYR A 87 2.63 9.55 8.64
C TYR A 87 2.19 10.27 7.36
N LEU A 88 1.96 9.48 6.31
CA LEU A 88 1.32 9.88 5.07
C LEU A 88 -0.14 9.43 5.10
N LEU A 89 -1.05 10.26 4.59
CA LEU A 89 -2.48 10.00 4.58
C LEU A 89 -3.05 10.17 3.16
N TRP A 90 -3.77 9.13 2.73
CA TRP A 90 -4.71 9.14 1.62
C TRP A 90 -6.09 9.02 2.21
N ILE A 91 -6.99 9.94 1.87
CA ILE A 91 -8.35 9.99 2.43
C ILE A 91 -9.34 10.45 1.37
N ALA A 92 -10.41 9.68 1.25
CA ALA A 92 -11.61 9.95 0.47
C ALA A 92 -12.83 9.81 1.39
N GLU A 93 -14.02 10.08 0.85
CA GLU A 93 -15.27 10.07 1.62
C GLU A 93 -15.57 8.70 2.26
N ASP A 94 -15.17 7.61 1.61
CA ASP A 94 -15.49 6.23 2.01
C ASP A 94 -14.28 5.35 2.34
N SER A 95 -13.07 5.88 2.16
CA SER A 95 -11.83 5.11 2.28
C SER A 95 -10.68 5.95 2.79
N GLY A 96 -9.78 5.32 3.54
CA GLY A 96 -8.61 5.99 4.08
C GLY A 96 -7.47 5.03 4.34
N THR A 97 -6.26 5.48 4.05
CA THR A 97 -5.04 4.70 4.21
C THR A 97 -3.97 5.58 4.85
N ILE A 98 -3.30 5.03 5.85
CA ILE A 98 -2.14 5.64 6.50
C ILE A 98 -0.89 4.81 6.19
N MET A 99 0.25 5.48 6.08
CA MET A 99 1.56 4.83 6.01
C MET A 99 2.53 5.58 6.93
N ASN A 100 3.28 4.85 7.77
CA ASN A 100 4.34 5.46 8.56
C ASN A 100 5.56 5.71 7.64
N THR A 101 6.18 6.89 7.72
CA THR A 101 7.30 7.23 6.83
C THR A 101 8.57 6.42 7.09
N LYS A 102 8.69 5.76 8.24
CA LYS A 102 9.78 4.84 8.59
C LYS A 102 9.50 3.40 8.18
N ASP A 103 8.24 3.05 7.92
CA ASP A 103 7.82 1.73 7.45
C ASP A 103 6.90 1.86 6.23
N THR A 104 7.52 1.86 5.05
CA THR A 104 6.83 1.98 3.76
C THR A 104 6.33 0.64 3.22
N HIS A 105 6.49 -0.46 3.96
CA HIS A 105 6.08 -1.81 3.56
C HIS A 105 4.81 -2.27 4.28
N THR A 106 4.18 -1.37 5.03
CA THR A 106 2.93 -1.61 5.73
C THR A 106 2.02 -0.42 5.48
N ILE A 107 0.80 -0.71 5.02
CA ILE A 107 -0.28 0.27 5.06
C ILE A 107 -1.26 -0.05 6.17
N TYR A 108 -1.96 0.99 6.58
CA TYR A 108 -2.90 1.00 7.69
C TYR A 108 -4.24 1.46 7.12
N SER A 109 -5.13 0.50 6.82
CA SER A 109 -6.46 0.75 6.27
C SER A 109 -7.38 1.23 7.39
N LEU A 110 -7.94 2.43 7.24
CA LEU A 110 -8.82 3.03 8.24
C LEU A 110 -10.17 2.31 8.28
N PRO A 111 -10.71 1.99 9.48
CA PRO A 111 -12.09 1.55 9.59
C PRO A 111 -13.05 2.69 9.23
N SER A 112 -14.26 2.37 8.77
CA SER A 112 -15.24 3.37 8.29
C SER A 112 -15.50 4.50 9.30
N SER A 113 -15.54 4.20 10.60
CA SER A 113 -15.72 5.24 11.63
C SER A 113 -14.56 6.24 11.69
N ALA A 114 -13.33 5.77 11.49
CA ALA A 114 -12.16 6.66 11.45
C ALA A 114 -12.09 7.42 10.12
N VAL A 115 -12.56 6.83 9.02
CA VAL A 115 -12.63 7.53 7.73
C VAL A 115 -13.53 8.75 7.85
N GLU A 116 -14.75 8.61 8.39
CA GLU A 116 -15.69 9.71 8.55
C GLU A 116 -15.10 10.84 9.39
N GLU A 117 -14.58 10.53 10.58
CA GLU A 117 -14.01 11.53 11.50
C GLU A 117 -12.81 12.27 10.88
N ILE A 118 -11.90 11.54 10.24
CA ILE A 118 -10.69 12.12 9.63
C ILE A 118 -11.03 12.90 8.35
N TYR A 119 -11.91 12.38 7.50
CA TYR A 119 -12.36 13.06 6.29
C TYR A 119 -13.06 14.38 6.63
N GLU A 120 -13.92 14.38 7.64
CA GLU A 120 -14.53 15.61 8.14
C GLU A 120 -13.47 16.59 8.66
N PHE A 121 -12.53 16.12 9.48
CA PHE A 121 -11.49 16.97 10.05
C PHE A 121 -10.67 17.70 8.97
N VAL A 122 -10.23 17.00 7.93
CA VAL A 122 -9.37 17.60 6.88
C VAL A 122 -10.13 18.45 5.87
N ASN A 123 -11.46 18.29 5.74
CA ASN A 123 -12.29 19.04 4.81
C ASN A 123 -13.12 20.16 5.47
N LYS A 124 -13.13 20.26 6.81
CA LYS A 124 -13.79 21.35 7.56
C LYS A 124 -13.02 22.69 7.54
N GLY A 125 -12.12 22.88 6.57
CA GLY A 125 -11.33 24.10 6.36
C GLY A 125 -12.05 25.16 5.52
#